data_AF-A0A7C3UT45-F1
#
_entry.id   AF-A0A7C3UT45-F1
#
_cell.length_a   1.000
_cell.length_b   1.000
_cell.length_c   1.000
_cell.angle_alpha   90.00
_cell.angle_beta   90.00
_cell.angle_gamma   90.00
#
_symmetry.space_group_name_H-M   'P 1'
#
loop_
_entity.id
_entity.type
_entity.pdbx_description
1 polymer ?
#
loop_
_entity_poly.entity_id
_entity_poly.type
_entity_poly.pdbx_seq_one_letter_code
_entity_poly.pdbx_strand_id
1 'polypeptide(L)' 'GETEDTFIADFVVAANLGMIKTGAPTRTERVAKYNQLLRIEEELGKAALYRGRQAFRPFNPA' A
#
# COMPACT_ATOMS: atom_id res chain seq x y z
N GLY A 1 11.41 -9.66 13.02
CA GLY A 1 10.85 -10.55 11.99
C GLY A 1 9.54 -9.96 11.54
N GLU A 2 9.29 -9.92 10.24
CA GLU A 2 7.95 -9.62 9.72
C GLU A 2 7.08 -10.88 9.86
N THR A 3 5.76 -10.70 9.89
CA THR A 3 4.77 -11.79 9.88
C THR A 3 4.00 -11.75 8.57
N GLU A 4 3.16 -12.74 8.28
CA GLU A 4 2.27 -12.71 7.10
C GLU A 4 1.09 -11.75 7.24
N ASP A 5 0.84 -11.21 8.43
CA ASP A 5 -0.25 -10.27 8.71
C ASP A 5 -0.27 -9.07 7.74
N THR A 6 -1.41 -8.79 7.13
CA THR A 6 -1.51 -7.79 6.06
C THR A 6 -2.10 -6.47 6.51
N PHE A 7 -2.31 -6.25 7.82
CA PHE A 7 -3.00 -5.08 8.36
C PHE A 7 -2.48 -3.75 7.80
N ILE A 8 -1.16 -3.64 7.62
CA ILE A 8 -0.54 -2.42 7.10
C ILE A 8 -0.96 -2.10 5.65
N ALA A 9 -1.32 -3.09 4.83
CA ALA A 9 -1.83 -2.88 3.48
C ALA A 9 -3.24 -2.28 3.51
N ASP A 10 -4.11 -2.81 4.35
CA ASP A 10 -5.47 -2.28 4.55
C ASP A 10 -5.43 -0.86 5.15
N PHE A 11 -4.57 -0.64 6.16
CA PHE A 11 -4.42 0.66 6.81
C PHE A 11 -4.01 1.78 5.84
N VAL A 12 -3.03 1.54 4.95
CA VAL A 12 -2.55 2.58 4.03
C VAL A 12 -3.60 2.99 3.01
N VAL A 13 -4.47 2.07 2.59
CA VAL A 13 -5.59 2.34 1.69
C VAL A 13 -6.70 3.06 2.44
N ALA A 14 -7.12 2.55 3.59
CA ALA A 14 -8.19 3.15 4.41
C ALA A 14 -7.86 4.60 4.82
N ALA A 15 -6.62 4.87 5.20
CA ALA A 15 -6.16 6.21 5.57
C ALA A 15 -5.71 7.06 4.36
N ASN A 16 -5.85 6.56 3.12
CA ASN A 16 -5.49 7.29 1.90
C ASN A 16 -4.04 7.84 1.90
N LEU A 17 -3.10 7.11 2.51
CA LEU A 17 -1.72 7.58 2.74
C LEU A 17 -0.92 7.72 1.43
N GLY A 18 -1.25 6.92 0.42
CA GLY A 18 -0.65 6.99 -0.92
C GLY A 18 0.76 6.39 -1.04
N MET A 19 1.37 5.95 0.06
CA MET A 19 2.68 5.27 0.07
C MET A 19 2.70 4.15 1.11
N ILE A 20 3.47 3.10 0.82
CA ILE A 20 3.76 2.01 1.74
C ILE A 20 5.17 1.51 1.50
N LYS A 21 5.88 1.16 2.57
CA LYS A 21 7.18 0.48 2.51
C LYS A 21 7.07 -0.84 3.25
N THR A 22 7.07 -1.94 2.51
CA THR A 22 6.83 -3.29 3.06
C THR A 22 7.87 -4.33 2.61
N GLY A 23 9.10 -3.86 2.36
CA GLY A 23 10.23 -4.71 1.94
C GLY A 23 10.28 -4.98 0.44
N ALA A 24 11.27 -5.76 -0.01
CA ALA A 24 11.36 -6.23 -1.39
C ALA A 24 10.32 -7.34 -1.66
N PRO A 25 9.91 -7.59 -2.91
CA PRO A 25 8.97 -8.65 -3.29
C PRO A 25 9.64 -10.03 -3.26
N THR A 26 10.19 -10.38 -2.11
CA THR A 26 10.81 -11.66 -1.80
C THR A 26 10.40 -12.05 -0.40
N ARG A 27 10.26 -13.36 -0.19
CA ARG A 27 9.79 -13.98 1.06
C ARG A 27 8.31 -13.73 1.34
N THR A 28 7.65 -14.76 1.86
CA THR A 28 6.19 -14.82 1.94
C THR A 28 5.63 -13.71 2.83
N GLU A 29 6.31 -13.40 3.93
CA GLU A 29 5.88 -12.38 4.88
C GLU A 29 5.70 -11.00 4.21
N ARG A 30 6.54 -10.64 3.23
CA ARG A 30 6.45 -9.36 2.49
C ARG A 30 5.48 -9.45 1.32
N VAL A 31 5.55 -10.54 0.56
CA VAL A 31 4.67 -10.79 -0.60
C VAL A 31 3.19 -10.79 -0.17
N ALA A 32 2.88 -11.25 1.04
CA ALA A 32 1.52 -11.21 1.58
C ALA A 32 0.89 -9.80 1.54
N LYS A 33 1.65 -8.74 1.84
CA LYS A 33 1.14 -7.35 1.82
C LYS A 33 0.92 -6.85 0.39
N TYR A 34 1.81 -7.20 -0.54
CA TYR A 34 1.61 -6.89 -1.96
C TYR A 34 0.38 -7.60 -2.52
N ASN A 35 0.19 -8.88 -2.20
CA ASN A 35 -1.00 -9.63 -2.61
C ASN A 35 -2.28 -9.03 -2.01
N GLN A 36 -2.21 -8.54 -0.77
CA GLN A 36 -3.36 -7.84 -0.18
C GLN A 36 -3.69 -6.54 -0.93
N LEU A 37 -2.69 -5.75 -1.32
CA LEU A 37 -2.92 -4.55 -2.15
C LEU A 37 -3.58 -4.90 -3.49
N LEU A 38 -3.18 -6.01 -4.12
CA LEU A 38 -3.82 -6.49 -5.36
C LEU A 38 -5.28 -6.87 -5.14
N ARG A 39 -5.60 -7.56 -4.04
CA ARG A 39 -7.00 -7.90 -3.68
C ARG A 39 -7.84 -6.65 -3.40
N ILE A 40 -7.28 -5.67 -2.68
CA ILE A 40 -7.97 -4.40 -2.41
C ILE A 40 -8.21 -3.63 -3.71
N GLU A 41 -7.24 -3.60 -4.63
CA GLU A 41 -7.41 -2.99 -5.95
C GLU A 41 -8.52 -3.69 -6.75
N GLU A 42 -8.53 -5.03 -6.75
CA GLU A 42 -9.57 -5.82 -7.40
C GLU A 42 -10.97 -5.55 -6.80
N GLU A 43 -11.08 -5.47 -5.47
CA GLU A 43 -12.34 -5.17 -4.76
C GLU A 43 -12.87 -3.76 -5.07
N LEU A 44 -11.99 -2.76 -5.10
CA LEU A 44 -12.35 -1.37 -5.42
C LEU A 44 -12.73 -1.20 -6.89
N GLY A 45 -12.18 -2.03 -7.79
CA GLY A 45 -12.44 -1.96 -9.23
C GLY A 45 -12.22 -0.55 -9.79
N LYS A 46 -13.27 0.03 -10.38
CA LYS A 46 -13.20 1.38 -10.98
C LYS A 46 -12.96 2.51 -9.97
N ALA A 47 -13.17 2.27 -8.68
CA ALA A 47 -12.90 3.25 -7.62
C ALA A 47 -11.43 3.26 -7.18
N ALA A 48 -10.62 2.27 -7.58
CA ALA A 48 -9.20 2.21 -7.24
C ALA A 48 -8.44 3.37 -7.90
N LEU A 49 -7.59 4.04 -7.12
CA LEU A 49 -6.75 5.15 -7.61
C LEU A 49 -5.29 4.98 -7.18
N TYR A 50 -4.40 4.75 -8.15
CA TYR A 50 -2.97 4.82 -7.95
C TYR A 50 -2.45 6.24 -8.21
N ARG A 51 -2.08 6.97 -7.15
CA ARG A 51 -1.63 8.38 -7.26
C ARG A 51 -0.24 8.55 -7.89
N GLY A 52 0.57 7.49 -7.99
CA GLY A 52 1.92 7.54 -8.53
C GLY A 52 2.74 8.69 -7.94
N ARG A 53 3.32 9.54 -8.80
CA ARG A 53 4.12 10.71 -8.36
C ARG A 53 3.34 11.73 -7.54
N GLN A 54 2.02 11.80 -7.67
CA GLN A 54 1.19 12.74 -6.91
C GLN A 54 1.08 12.38 -5.42
N ALA A 55 1.48 11.15 -5.03
CA ALA A 55 1.58 10.77 -3.63
C ALA A 55 2.68 11.54 -2.88
N PHE A 56 3.70 12.02 -3.59
CA PHE A 56 4.74 12.87 -3.03
C PHE A 56 4.26 14.32 -3.02
N ARG A 57 3.63 14.74 -1.91
CA ARG A 57 3.42 16.17 -1.68
C ARG A 57 4.76 16.83 -1.36
N PRO A 58 5.16 17.90 -2.08
CA PRO A 58 6.32 18.67 -1.67
C PRO A 58 6.07 19.21 -0.26
N PHE A 59 7.05 19.01 0.61
CA PHE A 59 7.03 19.63 1.93
C PHE A 59 7.01 21.15 1.73
N ASN A 60 5.93 21.80 2.16
CA ASN A 60 5.85 23.26 2.22
C ASN A 60 6.09 23.69 3.67
N PRO A 61 7.26 24.26 3.99
CA PRO A 61 7.57 24.75 5.33
C PRO A 61 6.92 26.10 5.67
N ALA A 62 6.16 26.70 4.73
CA ALA A 62 5.51 27.99 4.93
C ALA A 62 4.41 27.97 5.99
#